data_AF-A0A7J8PPK0-F1
#
_entry.id   AF-A0A7J8PPK0-F1
#
_cell.length_a   1.000
_cell.length_b   1.000
_cell.length_c   1.000
_cell.angle_alpha   90.00
_cell.angle_beta   90.00
_cell.angle_gamma   90.00
#
_symmetry.space_group_name_H-M   'P 1'
#
loop_
_entity.id
_entity.type
_entity.pdbx_description
1 polymer ?
#
loop_
_entity_poly.entity_id
_entity_poly.type
_entity_poly.pdbx_seq_one_letter_code
_entity_poly.pdbx_strand_id
1 'polypeptide(L)'
;MEEAKKNMYAFSTTTYTGFQCTVSEETSEKFKGLPGVLWVLPDSYIDVKNKDYGGDKYINGEIIPCKYPTYQPKQRKESKSVNKRYERRKDGPPAGQFRPKQSASQSESSS
;
A
#
# COMPACT_ATOMS: atom_id res chain seq x y z
N MET A 1 -8.49 18.09 -26.57
CA MET A 1 -8.88 16.74 -26.06
C MET A 1 -8.50 15.63 -27.02
N GLU A 2 -8.74 15.80 -28.33
CA GLU A 2 -8.45 14.76 -29.32
C GLU A 2 -6.97 14.37 -29.37
N GLU A 3 -6.06 15.33 -29.24
CA GLU A 3 -4.62 15.04 -29.21
C GLU A 3 -4.21 14.18 -28.02
N ALA A 4 -4.76 14.45 -26.83
CA ALA A 4 -4.44 13.68 -25.63
C ALA A 4 -4.88 12.21 -25.78
N LYS A 5 -6.07 11.98 -26.36
CA LYS A 5 -6.55 10.63 -26.65
C LYS A 5 -5.69 9.93 -27.71
N LYS A 6 -5.19 10.66 -28.71
CA LYS A 6 -4.33 10.09 -29.75
C LYS A 6 -2.93 9.73 -29.24
N ASN A 7 -2.40 10.52 -28.31
CA ASN A 7 -1.03 10.34 -27.80
C ASN A 7 -0.95 9.30 -26.68
N MET A 8 -2.03 9.06 -25.95
CA MET A 8 -2.08 7.99 -24.96
C MET A 8 -2.15 6.64 -25.66
N TYR A 9 -1.27 5.70 -25.30
CA TYR A 9 -1.23 4.37 -25.91
C TYR A 9 -1.47 3.24 -24.92
N ALA A 10 -1.26 3.48 -23.62
CA ALA A 10 -1.53 2.51 -22.58
C ALA A 10 -1.78 3.20 -21.22
N PHE A 11 -2.43 2.49 -20.31
CA PHE A 11 -2.64 2.94 -18.94
C PHE A 11 -2.86 1.76 -18.00
N SER A 12 -2.85 2.02 -16.69
CA SER A 12 -3.27 1.04 -15.70
C SER A 12 -4.07 1.72 -14.60
N THR A 13 -5.02 0.96 -14.04
CA THR A 13 -5.78 1.33 -12.84
C THR A 13 -5.66 0.27 -11.74
N THR A 14 -4.77 -0.70 -11.92
CA THR A 14 -4.61 -1.87 -11.03
C THR A 14 -3.19 -1.97 -10.50
N THR A 15 -2.22 -2.33 -11.35
CA THR A 15 -0.79 -2.46 -10.99
C THR A 15 -0.21 -1.13 -10.54
N TYR A 16 -0.55 -0.07 -11.25
CA TYR A 16 -0.23 1.31 -10.93
C TYR A 16 -1.40 2.17 -11.38
N THR A 17 -1.52 3.38 -10.83
CA THR A 17 -2.54 4.34 -11.25
C THR A 17 -1.87 5.43 -12.07
N GLY A 18 -1.90 5.28 -13.39
CA GLY A 18 -1.19 6.18 -14.30
C GLY A 18 -1.42 5.82 -15.77
N PHE A 19 -0.85 6.63 -16.65
CA PHE A 19 -0.98 6.46 -18.10
C PHE A 19 0.37 6.67 -18.79
N GLN A 20 0.50 6.09 -19.97
CA GLN A 20 1.66 6.14 -20.84
C GLN A 20 1.26 6.87 -22.12
N CYS A 21 2.07 7.83 -22.56
CA CYS A 21 1.79 8.64 -23.74
C CYS A 21 3.06 9.00 -24.52
N THR A 22 2.91 9.21 -25.82
CA THR A 22 4.01 9.68 -26.68
C THR A 22 4.05 11.20 -26.66
N VAL A 23 5.05 11.75 -25.97
CA VAL A 23 5.28 13.20 -25.87
C VAL A 23 6.78 13.50 -25.95
N SER A 24 7.12 14.74 -26.31
CA SER A 24 8.51 15.21 -26.24
C SER A 24 8.96 15.38 -24.78
N GLU A 25 10.27 15.33 -24.55
CA GLU A 25 10.87 15.52 -23.23
C GLU A 25 10.46 16.87 -22.61
N GLU A 26 10.51 17.96 -23.38
CA GLU A 26 10.07 19.29 -22.94
C GLU A 26 8.62 19.33 -22.46
N THR A 27 7.75 18.52 -23.08
CA THR A 27 6.35 18.42 -22.67
C THR A 27 6.22 17.57 -21.41
N SER A 28 7.02 16.51 -21.29
CA SER A 28 7.05 15.64 -20.12
C SER A 28 7.36 16.42 -18.82
N GLU A 29 8.26 17.40 -18.89
CA GLU A 29 8.64 18.20 -17.73
C GLU A 29 7.50 19.06 -17.18
N LYS A 30 6.61 19.53 -18.06
CA LYS A 30 5.44 20.33 -17.66
C LYS A 30 4.49 19.54 -16.75
N PHE A 31 4.49 18.21 -16.82
CA PHE A 31 3.64 17.37 -15.96
C PHE A 31 4.14 17.29 -14.51
N LYS A 32 5.44 17.49 -14.24
CA LYS A 32 6.01 17.36 -12.89
C LYS A 32 5.42 18.36 -11.88
N GLY A 33 4.88 19.48 -12.36
CA GLY A 33 4.28 20.52 -11.52
C GLY A 33 2.75 20.45 -11.41
N LEU A 34 2.10 19.49 -12.07
CA LEU A 34 0.64 19.42 -12.08
C LEU A 34 0.11 18.68 -10.83
N PRO A 35 -1.01 19.15 -10.25
CA PRO A 35 -1.62 18.48 -9.11
C PRO A 35 -2.04 17.06 -9.49
N GLY A 36 -1.67 16.07 -8.65
CA GLY A 36 -2.00 14.66 -8.86
C GLY A 36 -0.94 13.87 -9.65
N VAL A 37 0.06 14.53 -10.25
CA VAL A 37 1.19 13.83 -10.87
C VAL A 37 2.23 13.53 -9.80
N LEU A 38 2.47 12.24 -9.54
CA LEU A 38 3.46 11.81 -8.56
C LEU A 38 4.83 11.57 -9.21
N TRP A 39 4.84 10.95 -10.39
CA TRP A 39 6.07 10.58 -11.10
C TRP A 39 5.93 10.85 -12.59
N VAL A 40 7.01 11.32 -13.20
CA VAL A 40 7.17 11.40 -14.66
C VAL A 40 8.46 10.65 -14.98
N LEU A 41 8.32 9.49 -15.63
CA LEU A 41 9.42 8.57 -15.90
C LEU A 41 9.43 8.21 -17.39
N PRO A 42 10.62 7.99 -18.00
CA PRO A 42 10.71 7.44 -19.34
C PRO A 42 10.19 6.00 -19.35
N ASP A 43 9.36 5.69 -20.33
CA ASP A 43 8.76 4.37 -20.44
C ASP A 43 9.70 3.35 -21.10
N SER A 44 9.48 2.07 -20.81
CA SER A 44 10.32 0.97 -21.29
C SER A 44 9.50 -0.26 -21.63
N TYR A 45 10.04 -1.13 -22.48
CA TYR A 45 9.36 -2.35 -22.86
C TYR A 45 9.31 -3.34 -21.70
N ILE A 46 8.12 -3.84 -21.37
CA ILE A 46 7.96 -5.03 -20.53
C ILE A 46 8.37 -6.29 -21.29
N ASP A 47 8.12 -6.31 -22.60
CA ASP A 47 8.51 -7.39 -23.50
C ASP A 47 9.19 -6.83 -24.74
N VAL A 48 10.52 -6.94 -24.74
CA VAL A 48 11.39 -6.44 -25.82
C VAL A 48 11.11 -7.13 -27.16
N LYS A 49 10.70 -8.41 -27.15
CA LYS A 49 10.48 -9.18 -28.39
C LYS A 49 9.25 -8.69 -29.13
N ASN A 50 8.17 -8.45 -28.39
CA ASN A 50 6.91 -7.99 -28.93
C ASN A 50 6.78 -6.45 -28.96
N LYS A 51 7.81 -5.74 -28.49
CA LYS A 51 7.81 -4.27 -28.30
C LYS A 51 6.57 -3.81 -27.52
N ASP A 52 6.24 -4.56 -26.47
CA ASP A 52 5.09 -4.26 -25.62
C ASP A 52 5.55 -3.41 -24.43
N TYR A 53 4.89 -2.28 -24.21
CA TYR A 53 5.11 -1.39 -23.06
C TYR A 53 4.31 -1.86 -21.83
N GLY A 54 3.43 -2.86 -21.99
CA GLY A 54 2.54 -3.29 -20.92
C GLY A 54 1.38 -2.33 -20.71
N GLY A 55 0.65 -2.51 -19.60
CA GLY A 55 -0.58 -1.78 -19.35
C GLY A 55 -1.73 -2.17 -20.30
N ASP A 56 -2.92 -1.66 -20.01
CA ASP A 56 -4.08 -1.80 -20.87
C ASP A 56 -3.91 -0.86 -22.05
N LYS A 57 -3.94 -1.41 -23.27
CA LYS A 57 -3.69 -0.62 -24.48
C LYS A 57 -4.89 0.27 -24.76
N TYR A 58 -4.60 1.49 -25.16
CA TYR A 58 -5.59 2.48 -25.53
C TYR A 58 -5.38 2.88 -26.99
N ILE A 59 -6.39 2.63 -27.83
CA ILE A 59 -6.36 2.97 -29.25
C ILE A 59 -7.58 3.83 -29.54
N ASN A 60 -7.39 5.16 -29.53
CA ASN A 60 -8.41 6.16 -29.90
C ASN A 60 -9.78 5.99 -29.19
N GLY A 61 -9.81 5.45 -27.97
CA GLY A 61 -11.03 5.22 -27.20
C GLY A 61 -11.39 3.74 -27.01
N GLU A 62 -10.79 2.84 -27.78
CA GLU A 62 -10.89 1.41 -27.55
C GLU A 62 -9.84 0.96 -26.54
N ILE A 63 -10.26 0.15 -25.56
CA ILE A 63 -9.40 -0.37 -24.50
C ILE A 63 -9.21 -1.86 -24.71
N ILE A 64 -7.96 -2.29 -24.87
CA ILE A 64 -7.58 -3.70 -24.98
C ILE A 64 -6.86 -4.10 -23.69
N PRO A 65 -7.45 -4.97 -22.85
CA PRO A 65 -6.85 -5.40 -21.60
C PRO A 65 -5.45 -5.99 -21.79
N CYS A 66 -4.55 -5.72 -20.85
CA CYS A 66 -3.19 -6.20 -20.92
C CYS A 66 -3.13 -7.73 -20.82
N LYS A 67 -2.18 -8.34 -21.53
CA LYS A 67 -1.98 -9.80 -21.54
C LYS A 67 -1.34 -10.34 -20.26
N TYR A 68 -0.64 -9.47 -19.52
CA TYR A 68 0.15 -9.88 -18.37
C TYR A 68 -0.70 -9.84 -17.11
N PRO A 69 -0.82 -10.95 -16.35
CA PRO A 69 -1.64 -10.96 -15.16
C PRO A 69 -1.08 -10.00 -14.11
N THR A 70 -1.96 -9.20 -13.51
CA THR A 70 -1.64 -8.38 -12.34
C THR A 70 -1.24 -9.30 -11.19
N TYR A 71 -0.16 -8.97 -10.47
CA TYR A 71 0.19 -9.71 -9.25
C TYR A 71 -0.95 -9.60 -8.24
N GLN A 72 -1.62 -10.72 -7.97
CA GLN A 72 -2.63 -10.79 -6.91
C GLN A 72 -1.94 -11.21 -5.61
N PRO A 73 -1.93 -10.36 -4.57
CA PRO A 73 -1.35 -10.74 -3.30
C PRO A 73 -2.13 -11.94 -2.77
N LYS A 74 -1.43 -13.06 -2.54
CA LYS A 74 -2.03 -14.24 -1.92
C LYS A 74 -2.63 -13.82 -0.58
N GLN A 75 -3.90 -14.18 -0.34
CA GLN A 75 -4.53 -13.92 0.94
C GLN A 75 -3.65 -14.48 2.05
N ARG A 76 -3.21 -13.59 2.94
CA ARG A 76 -2.42 -13.95 4.11
C ARG A 76 -3.31 -14.90 4.92
N LYS A 77 -2.98 -16.20 4.93
CA LYS A 77 -3.62 -17.14 5.85
C LYS A 77 -3.38 -16.61 7.24
N GLU A 78 -4.41 -16.01 7.83
CA GLU A 78 -4.39 -15.60 9.23
C GLU A 78 -4.15 -16.87 10.04
N SER A 79 -2.92 -17.06 10.49
CA SER A 79 -2.59 -18.22 11.30
C SER A 79 -3.38 -18.08 12.59
N LYS A 80 -4.41 -18.93 12.76
CA LYS A 80 -5.26 -19.06 13.96
C LYS A 80 -4.50 -19.29 15.29
N SER A 81 -3.17 -19.24 15.27
CA SER A 81 -2.25 -19.51 16.37
C SER A 81 -2.12 -18.34 17.38
N VAL A 82 -2.37 -17.09 16.98
CA VAL A 82 -2.11 -15.93 17.86
C VAL A 82 -3.16 -15.79 18.97
N ASN A 83 -4.42 -16.16 18.72
CA ASN A 83 -5.50 -15.95 19.70
C ASN A 83 -5.46 -16.89 20.91
N LYS A 84 -4.71 -18.00 20.86
CA LYS A 84 -4.61 -18.94 22.00
C LYS A 84 -3.67 -18.43 23.11
N ARG A 85 -2.87 -17.39 22.85
CA ARG A 85 -1.91 -16.87 23.85
C ARG A 85 -2.55 -15.93 24.87
N TYR A 86 -3.71 -15.34 24.58
CA TYR A 86 -4.39 -14.42 25.49
C TYR A 86 -5.40 -15.08 26.43
N GLU A 87 -5.95 -16.25 26.08
CA GLU A 87 -6.94 -16.93 26.95
C GLU A 87 -6.32 -17.59 28.19
N ARG A 88 -5.03 -17.94 28.19
CA ARG A 88 -4.36 -18.56 29.36
C ARG A 88 -4.16 -17.63 30.57
N ARG A 89 -4.63 -16.38 30.52
CA ARG A 89 -4.45 -15.39 31.61
C ARG A 89 -5.76 -14.93 32.26
N LYS A 90 -6.85 -15.69 32.12
CA LYS A 90 -8.14 -15.39 32.79
C LYS A 90 -8.56 -16.39 33.88
N ASP A 91 -7.78 -17.44 34.13
CA ASP A 91 -8.05 -18.43 35.19
C ASP A 91 -7.13 -18.26 36.41
N GLY A 92 -6.95 -17.02 36.87
CA GLY A 92 -6.36 -16.75 38.19
C GLY A 92 -7.46 -16.82 39.26
N PRO A 93 -7.23 -17.49 40.41
CA PRO A 93 -8.24 -17.58 41.46
C PRO A 93 -8.65 -16.19 41.98
N PRO A 94 -9.92 -16.00 42.37
CA PRO A 94 -10.51 -14.70 42.62
C PRO A 94 -9.85 -13.98 43.80
N ALA A 95 -9.77 -12.65 43.71
CA ALA A 95 -9.30 -11.79 44.79
C ALA A 95 -10.19 -11.93 46.03
N GLY A 96 -9.60 -12.28 47.17
CA GLY A 96 -10.28 -12.18 48.45
C GLY A 96 -9.61 -12.95 49.58
N GLN A 97 -8.84 -12.25 50.42
CA GLN A 97 -8.98 -12.32 51.89
C GLN A 97 -8.16 -11.21 52.56
N PHE A 98 -8.90 -10.36 53.26
CA PHE A 98 -8.47 -9.23 54.06
C PHE A 98 -7.82 -9.68 55.37
N ARG A 99 -6.74 -9.01 55.81
CA ARG A 99 -6.36 -8.92 57.24
C ARG A 99 -5.68 -7.58 57.52
N PRO A 100 -6.28 -6.68 58.33
CA PRO A 100 -5.60 -5.52 58.85
C PRO A 100 -5.00 -5.87 60.22
N LYS A 101 -3.77 -5.45 60.50
CA LYS A 101 -3.31 -5.27 61.89
C LYS A 101 -2.34 -4.09 61.96
N GLN A 102 -2.86 -3.04 62.59
CA GLN A 102 -2.24 -1.92 63.35
C GLN A 102 -0.92 -2.32 64.04
N SER A 103 0.03 -1.48 64.45
CA SER A 103 0.37 -0.05 64.36
C SER A 103 1.57 0.15 65.33
N ALA A 104 2.58 0.95 64.99
CA ALA A 104 3.46 1.70 65.91
C ALA A 104 4.48 2.48 65.04
N SER A 105 4.26 3.73 64.65
CA SER A 105 4.50 5.00 65.37
C SER A 105 5.98 5.32 65.66
N GLN A 106 6.44 6.40 64.98
CA GLN A 106 7.42 7.42 65.41
C GLN A 106 8.90 6.99 65.48
N SER A 107 9.91 7.81 65.17
CA SER A 107 10.03 9.27 65.00
C SER A 107 11.44 9.61 64.45
N GLU A 108 11.50 10.66 63.63
CA GLU A 108 12.50 11.75 63.59
C GLU A 108 14.04 11.50 63.52
N SER A 109 14.63 12.09 62.47
CA SER A 109 15.75 13.06 62.46
C SER A 109 17.18 12.73 62.96
N SER A 110 18.13 13.37 62.24
CA SER A 110 19.56 13.60 62.52
C SER A 110 20.51 12.47 62.07
N SER A 111 21.63 12.70 61.39
CA SER A 111 22.45 13.89 61.10
C SER A 111 23.04 13.81 59.68
#